data_AF-A0A3B5LRC8-F1
#
_entry.id   AF-A0A3B5LRC8-F1
#
_cell.length_a   1.000
_cell.length_b   1.000
_cell.length_c   1.000
_cell.angle_alpha   90.00
_cell.angle_beta   90.00
_cell.angle_gamma   90.00
#
_symmetry.space_group_name_H-M   'P 1'
#
loop_
_entity.id
_entity.type
_entity.pdbx_description
1 polymer ?
#
loop_
_entity_poly.entity_id
_entity_poly.type
_entity_poly.pdbx_seq_one_letter_code
_entity_poly.pdbx_strand_id
1 'polypeptide(L)'
;MPLNVLEAVLQEVALAQGDSAYLTLALTCKCFEAVVSEPVFKKKTHFAWLDGNDVTLSCNYSGTVNLLLWYRQTPSSSPQLVTSGYSDTTGRVSLRHEKTRKTFHLLISSAAVTDSAVYY
;
A
#
# COMPACT_ATOMS: atom_id res chain seq x y z
N MET A 1 32.14 -2.24 -0.99
CA MET A 1 31.28 -1.24 -1.65
C MET A 1 30.92 -0.16 -0.64
N PRO A 2 31.02 1.13 -0.99
CA PRO A 2 30.57 2.22 -0.12
C PRO A 2 29.07 2.09 0.23
N LEU A 3 28.67 2.45 1.46
CA LEU A 3 27.31 2.27 1.94
C LEU A 3 26.27 3.06 1.11
N ASN A 4 26.60 4.27 0.70
CA ASN A 4 25.77 5.10 -0.18
C ASN A 4 25.53 4.48 -1.56
N VAL A 5 26.53 3.78 -2.10
CA VAL A 5 26.39 3.05 -3.38
C VAL A 5 25.50 1.83 -3.19
N LEU A 6 25.64 1.12 -2.07
CA LEU A 6 24.77 0.00 -1.73
C LEU A 6 23.30 0.43 -1.61
N GLU A 7 23.03 1.51 -0.86
CA GLU A 7 21.66 2.04 -0.69
C GLU A 7 21.02 2.41 -2.03
N ALA A 8 21.76 3.04 -2.94
CA ALA A 8 21.25 3.39 -4.27
C ALA A 8 20.84 2.14 -5.07
N VAL A 9 21.71 1.11 -5.09
CA VAL A 9 21.42 -0.16 -5.78
C VAL A 9 20.19 -0.85 -5.19
N LEU A 10 20.09 -0.92 -3.86
CA LEU A 10 18.93 -1.55 -3.21
C LEU A 10 17.64 -0.75 -3.45
N GLN A 11 17.73 0.57 -3.51
CA GLN A 11 16.60 1.44 -3.82
C GLN A 11 16.07 1.17 -5.24
N GLU A 12 16.94 1.03 -6.24
CA GLU A 12 16.52 0.69 -7.61
C GLU A 12 15.76 -0.64 -7.66
N VAL A 13 16.26 -1.67 -6.94
CA VAL A 13 15.60 -2.97 -6.86
C VAL A 13 14.21 -2.86 -6.21
N ALA A 14 14.10 -2.11 -5.10
CA ALA A 14 12.84 -1.88 -4.41
C ALA A 14 11.83 -1.11 -5.27
N LEU A 15 12.28 -0.14 -6.05
CA LEU A 15 11.43 0.60 -6.99
C LEU A 15 10.96 -0.25 -8.17
N ALA A 16 11.72 -1.28 -8.56
CA ALA A 16 11.33 -2.18 -9.64
C ALA A 16 10.36 -3.28 -9.19
N GLN A 17 10.51 -3.78 -7.96
CA GLN A 17 9.82 -5.00 -7.49
C GLN A 17 8.86 -4.77 -6.32
N GLY A 18 8.80 -3.54 -5.78
CA GLY A 18 7.99 -3.18 -4.63
C GLY A 18 8.40 -3.91 -3.36
N ASP A 19 7.42 -4.14 -2.48
CA ASP A 19 7.67 -4.70 -1.15
C ASP A 19 8.26 -6.11 -1.14
N SER A 20 8.04 -6.87 -2.22
CA SER A 20 8.60 -8.22 -2.37
C SER A 20 10.13 -8.23 -2.40
N ALA A 21 10.76 -7.14 -2.89
CA ALA A 21 12.21 -7.00 -2.92
C ALA A 21 12.82 -7.00 -1.52
N TYR A 22 12.16 -6.42 -0.51
CA TYR A 22 12.73 -6.36 0.84
C TYR A 22 13.00 -7.75 1.39
N LEU A 23 12.08 -8.71 1.18
CA LEU A 23 12.25 -10.07 1.66
C LEU A 23 13.41 -10.76 0.94
N THR A 24 13.46 -10.67 -0.39
CA THR A 24 14.52 -11.27 -1.20
C THR A 24 15.89 -10.69 -0.85
N LEU A 25 16.00 -9.36 -0.74
CA LEU A 25 17.24 -8.66 -0.41
C LEU A 25 17.71 -8.98 1.01
N ALA A 26 16.80 -9.00 2.00
CA ALA A 26 17.14 -9.37 3.38
C ALA A 26 17.70 -10.79 3.47
N LEU A 27 17.16 -11.74 2.69
CA LEU A 27 17.64 -13.12 2.66
C LEU A 27 18.96 -13.30 1.89
N THR A 28 19.37 -12.32 1.08
CA THR A 28 20.59 -12.44 0.26
C THR A 28 21.85 -12.33 1.11
N CYS A 29 21.92 -11.34 2.02
CA CYS A 29 23.00 -11.24 3.01
C CYS A 29 22.63 -10.30 4.17
N LYS A 30 23.31 -10.45 5.31
CA LYS A 30 23.13 -9.61 6.51
C LYS A 30 23.34 -8.11 6.27
N CYS A 31 24.23 -7.74 5.35
CA CYS A 31 24.46 -6.32 5.04
C CYS A 31 23.24 -5.69 4.37
N PHE A 32 22.53 -6.44 3.51
CA PHE A 32 21.34 -5.95 2.85
C PHE A 32 20.17 -5.91 3.83
N GLU A 33 20.01 -6.95 4.66
CA GLU A 33 19.04 -6.98 5.75
C GLU A 33 19.11 -5.72 6.63
N ALA A 34 20.32 -5.31 7.03
CA ALA A 34 20.53 -4.12 7.85
C ALA A 34 20.04 -2.82 7.16
N VAL A 35 20.18 -2.72 5.83
CA VAL A 35 19.75 -1.54 5.06
C VAL A 35 18.24 -1.59 4.79
N VAL A 36 17.73 -2.70 4.26
CA VAL A 36 16.33 -2.80 3.84
C VAL A 36 15.33 -2.88 5.01
N SER A 37 15.82 -3.24 6.20
CA SER A 37 15.03 -3.22 7.43
C SER A 37 15.03 -1.86 8.12
N GLU A 38 15.85 -0.90 7.65
CA GLU A 38 15.90 0.44 8.22
C GLU A 38 14.57 1.17 7.94
N PRO A 39 13.88 1.70 8.97
CA PRO A 39 12.56 2.29 8.81
C PRO A 39 12.48 3.44 7.80
N VAL A 40 13.48 4.33 7.75
CA VAL A 40 13.50 5.48 6.84
C VAL A 40 13.64 5.03 5.39
N PHE A 41 14.58 4.12 5.12
CA PHE A 41 14.80 3.51 3.80
C PHE A 41 13.52 2.83 3.33
N LYS A 42 13.00 1.89 4.12
CA LYS A 42 11.78 1.12 3.79
C LYS A 42 10.60 2.04 3.52
N LYS A 43 10.38 3.04 4.38
CA LYS A 43 9.31 4.03 4.21
C LYS A 43 9.48 4.81 2.91
N LYS A 44 10.67 5.35 2.66
CA LYS A 44 10.98 6.15 1.46
C LYS A 44 10.76 5.35 0.19
N THR A 45 11.31 4.15 0.10
CA THR A 45 11.23 3.30 -1.09
C THR A 45 9.82 2.74 -1.30
N HIS A 46 9.10 2.41 -0.23
CA HIS A 46 7.70 1.99 -0.31
C HIS A 46 6.81 3.10 -0.88
N PHE A 47 6.90 4.33 -0.36
CA PHE A 47 6.10 5.44 -0.89
C PHE A 47 6.47 5.79 -2.33
N ALA A 48 7.76 5.82 -2.66
CA ALA A 48 8.20 6.09 -4.03
C ALA A 48 7.78 4.99 -5.01
N TRP A 49 7.70 3.74 -4.56
CA TRP A 49 7.17 2.65 -5.37
C TRP A 49 5.66 2.77 -5.56
N LEU A 50 4.88 3.15 -4.54
CA LEU A 50 3.43 3.31 -4.68
C LEU A 50 3.03 4.51 -5.55
N ASP A 51 3.86 5.55 -5.62
CA ASP A 51 3.57 6.76 -6.38
C ASP A 51 3.39 6.45 -7.88
N GLY A 52 2.25 6.86 -8.43
CA GLY A 52 1.83 6.58 -9.80
C GLY A 52 1.30 5.16 -10.06
N ASN A 53 1.43 4.23 -9.10
CA ASN A 53 0.95 2.85 -9.26
C ASN A 53 -0.49 2.65 -8.77
N ASP A 54 -1.12 1.59 -9.29
CA ASP A 54 -2.45 1.18 -8.84
C ASP A 54 -2.34 0.38 -7.53
N VAL A 55 -3.10 0.80 -6.52
CA VAL A 55 -3.09 0.23 -5.18
C VAL A 55 -4.41 -0.46 -4.88
N THR A 56 -4.35 -1.68 -4.37
CA THR A 56 -5.53 -2.42 -3.90
C THR A 56 -5.44 -2.63 -2.39
N LEU A 57 -6.31 -1.96 -1.63
CA LEU A 57 -6.50 -2.23 -0.22
C LEU A 57 -7.50 -3.38 -0.06
N SER A 58 -7.03 -4.47 0.53
CA SER A 58 -7.80 -5.70 0.62
C SER A 58 -8.52 -5.85 1.95
N CYS A 59 -9.85 -6.01 1.92
CA CYS A 59 -10.64 -6.42 3.09
C CYS A 59 -11.33 -7.76 2.81
N ASN A 60 -11.17 -8.69 3.76
CA ASN A 60 -11.92 -9.94 3.82
C ASN A 60 -12.81 -9.90 5.05
N TYR A 61 -14.08 -10.27 4.91
CA TYR A 61 -15.05 -10.25 6.01
C TYR A 61 -15.68 -11.62 6.22
N SER A 62 -16.26 -11.83 7.41
CA SER A 62 -16.95 -13.06 7.79
C SER A 62 -18.38 -12.74 8.24
N GLY A 63 -19.18 -13.78 8.48
CA GLY A 63 -20.59 -13.63 8.88
C GLY A 63 -21.50 -13.08 7.77
N THR A 64 -22.65 -12.54 8.19
CA THR A 64 -23.63 -11.86 7.35
C THR A 64 -23.47 -10.36 7.58
N VAL A 65 -23.02 -9.64 6.55
CA VAL A 65 -22.77 -8.20 6.62
C VAL A 65 -23.67 -7.50 5.61
N ASN A 66 -24.50 -6.57 6.12
CA ASN A 66 -25.44 -5.82 5.29
C ASN A 66 -24.82 -4.54 4.70
N LEU A 67 -23.78 -4.01 5.34
CA LEU A 67 -23.13 -2.76 4.96
C LEU A 67 -21.63 -2.83 5.18
N LEU A 68 -20.87 -2.48 4.14
CA LEU A 68 -19.42 -2.30 4.18
C LEU A 68 -19.09 -0.93 3.62
N LEU A 69 -18.18 -0.23 4.30
CA LEU A 69 -17.77 1.14 4.01
C LEU A 69 -16.27 1.23 4.16
N TRP A 70 -15.63 2.06 3.32
CA TRP A 70 -14.23 2.41 3.48
C TRP A 70 -14.11 3.80 4.11
N TYR A 71 -13.31 3.90 5.15
CA TYR A 71 -12.95 5.18 5.76
C TYR A 71 -11.47 5.47 5.55
N ARG A 72 -11.14 6.76 5.50
CA ARG A 72 -9.78 7.27 5.42
C ARG A 72 -9.55 8.25 6.56
N GLN A 73 -8.41 8.13 7.23
CA GLN A 73 -8.01 9.01 8.31
C GLN A 73 -6.58 9.52 8.08
N THR A 74 -6.47 10.84 7.88
CA THR A 74 -5.18 11.53 7.91
C THR A 74 -4.74 11.80 9.35
N PRO A 75 -3.44 12.01 9.62
CA PRO A 75 -2.97 12.37 10.96
C PRO A 75 -3.76 13.56 11.53
N SER A 76 -4.18 13.44 12.78
CA SER A 76 -4.94 14.48 13.51
C SER A 76 -6.33 14.82 12.95
N SER A 77 -6.89 14.03 12.05
CA SER A 77 -8.28 14.14 11.62
C SER A 77 -9.16 13.02 12.17
N SER A 78 -10.47 13.21 12.18
CA SER A 78 -11.41 12.10 12.33
C SER A 78 -11.47 11.25 11.04
N PRO A 79 -11.89 9.98 11.11
CA PRO A 79 -12.15 9.17 9.92
C PRO A 79 -13.23 9.81 9.03
N GLN A 80 -12.95 9.87 7.73
CA GLN A 80 -13.87 10.40 6.71
C GLN A 80 -14.28 9.27 5.76
N LEU A 81 -15.55 9.26 5.36
CA LEU A 81 -16.06 8.27 4.41
C LEU A 81 -15.38 8.48 3.05
N VAL A 82 -14.72 7.45 2.53
CA VAL A 82 -14.13 7.48 1.18
C VAL A 82 -15.19 7.19 0.15
N THR A 83 -15.89 6.06 0.34
CA THR A 83 -16.91 5.57 -0.58
C THR A 83 -17.75 4.48 0.11
N SER A 84 -18.94 4.21 -0.43
CA SER A 84 -19.85 3.16 0.03
C SER A 84 -20.12 2.15 -1.09
N GLY A 85 -20.36 0.89 -0.74
CA GLY A 85 -20.60 -0.22 -1.70
C GLY A 85 -21.82 -0.09 -2.61
N TYR A 86 -22.52 1.05 -2.60
CA TYR A 86 -23.71 1.35 -3.41
C TYR A 86 -23.46 2.42 -4.49
N SER A 87 -22.35 3.15 -4.46
CA SER A 87 -22.09 4.21 -5.45
C SER A 87 -21.22 3.68 -6.59
N ASP A 88 -21.67 3.89 -7.83
CA ASP A 88 -20.84 3.73 -9.02
C ASP A 88 -19.61 4.62 -8.85
N THR A 89 -18.47 3.97 -8.63
CA THR A 89 -17.22 4.66 -8.37
C THR A 89 -16.56 4.99 -9.69
N THR A 90 -17.01 6.07 -10.33
CA THR A 90 -16.34 6.62 -11.50
C THR A 90 -15.18 7.50 -11.04
N GLY A 91 -13.95 7.15 -11.42
CA GLY A 91 -12.77 7.98 -11.18
C GLY A 91 -11.58 7.18 -10.67
N ARG A 92 -10.70 7.86 -9.93
CA ARG A 92 -9.43 7.32 -9.44
C ARG A 92 -9.58 6.33 -8.27
N VAL A 93 -10.72 6.37 -7.56
CA VAL A 93 -11.01 5.48 -6.44
C VAL A 93 -12.22 4.63 -6.80
N SER A 94 -12.11 3.31 -6.71
CA SER A 94 -13.19 2.37 -7.00
C SER A 94 -13.28 1.19 -6.03
N LEU A 95 -14.40 0.46 -6.11
CA LEU A 95 -14.70 -0.66 -5.22
C LEU A 95 -14.82 -1.98 -5.99
N ARG A 96 -14.25 -3.04 -5.42
CA ARG A 96 -14.48 -4.42 -5.87
C ARG A 96 -15.09 -5.24 -4.74
N HIS A 97 -16.40 -5.44 -4.80
CA HIS A 97 -17.15 -6.27 -3.84
C HIS A 97 -17.47 -7.63 -4.44
N GLU A 98 -16.94 -8.70 -3.85
CA GLU A 98 -17.31 -10.07 -4.21
C GLU A 98 -17.99 -10.77 -3.02
N LYS A 99 -19.32 -10.76 -3.03
CA LYS A 99 -20.15 -11.27 -1.93
C LYS A 99 -19.93 -12.75 -1.64
N THR A 100 -19.77 -13.57 -2.68
CA THR A 100 -19.55 -15.02 -2.55
C THR A 100 -18.23 -15.33 -1.84
N ARG A 101 -17.16 -14.61 -2.19
CA ARG A 101 -15.84 -14.76 -1.56
C ARG A 101 -15.68 -13.94 -0.28
N LYS A 102 -16.69 -13.14 0.06
CA LYS A 102 -16.70 -12.21 1.19
C LYS A 102 -15.49 -11.27 1.20
N THR A 103 -15.23 -10.64 0.06
CA THR A 103 -14.15 -9.66 -0.10
C THR A 103 -14.69 -8.29 -0.53
N PHE A 104 -14.10 -7.22 -0.02
CA PHE A 104 -14.53 -5.84 -0.29
C PHE A 104 -13.32 -4.92 -0.42
N HIS A 105 -12.73 -4.88 -1.62
CA HIS A 105 -11.48 -4.16 -1.84
C HIS A 105 -11.72 -2.71 -2.27
N LEU A 106 -10.85 -1.81 -1.81
CA LEU A 106 -10.74 -0.44 -2.33
C LEU A 106 -9.58 -0.40 -3.33
N LEU A 107 -9.85 0.12 -4.52
CA LEU A 107 -8.86 0.30 -5.57
C LEU A 107 -8.61 1.81 -5.71
N ILE A 108 -7.33 2.19 -5.73
CA ILE A 108 -6.88 3.56 -5.95
C ILE A 108 -5.94 3.49 -7.16
N SER A 109 -6.37 4.01 -8.31
CA SER A 109 -5.49 4.09 -9.48
C SER A 109 -4.55 5.28 -9.36
N SER A 110 -3.36 5.20 -9.96
CA SER A 110 -2.37 6.29 -9.93
C SER A 110 -2.24 6.93 -8.53
N ALA A 111 -1.88 6.12 -7.55
CA ALA A 111 -1.77 6.56 -6.17
C ALA A 111 -0.75 7.69 -6.05
N ALA A 112 -1.02 8.64 -5.18
CA ALA A 112 -0.14 9.77 -4.94
C ALA A 112 0.26 9.82 -3.47
N VAL A 113 1.37 10.50 -3.16
CA VAL A 113 1.80 10.73 -1.76
C VAL A 113 0.67 11.35 -0.92
N THR A 114 -0.18 12.18 -1.53
CA THR A 114 -1.35 12.79 -0.88
C THR A 114 -2.43 11.80 -0.47
N ASP A 115 -2.39 10.54 -0.93
CA ASP A 115 -3.31 9.48 -0.53
C ASP A 115 -2.88 8.76 0.75
N SER A 116 -1.69 9.07 1.26
CA SER A 116 -1.15 8.51 2.51
C SER A 116 -2.09 8.79 3.68
N ALA A 117 -2.61 7.73 4.28
CA ALA A 117 -3.55 7.75 5.41
C ALA A 117 -3.71 6.35 5.99
N VAL A 118 -4.39 6.25 7.12
CA VAL A 118 -4.93 4.97 7.59
C VAL A 118 -6.28 4.74 6.93
N TYR A 119 -6.51 3.53 6.43
CA TYR A 119 -7.76 3.12 5.81
C TYR A 119 -8.41 2.01 6.64
N TYR A 120 -9.73 2.12 6.86
CA TYR A 120 -10.54 1.18 7.65
C TYR A 120 -11.65 0.58 6.79
#